data_AF-C0PCE1-F1
#
_entry.id   AF-C0PCE1-F1
#
_cell.length_a   1.000
_cell.length_b   1.000
_cell.length_c   1.000
_cell.angle_alpha   90.00
_cell.angle_beta   90.00
_cell.angle_gamma   90.00
#
_symmetry.space_group_name_H-M   'P 1'
#
loop_
_entity.id
_entity.type
_entity.pdbx_description
1 polymer ?
#
loop_
_entity_poly.entity_id
_entity_poly.type
_entity_poly.pdbx_seq_one_letter_code
_entity_poly.pdbx_strand_id
1 'polypeptide(L)'
;MRGRTKEAEELWKQAILNYEKAVQLNWNSPQALNNWGLGLQYESAMQELSAIVPARDKQTIIKTAISKFRAAIQLQFDFHRAIYNLGTVLYGLAEDTMRSGKPDVSPNELYSQSAIYVAAAHALKPNYSVYRSALRLVRSMLPLPYLKVGYLTAPPANNSIAPHGDWEVSQFILNHEGLQQADASDQPPSQSPGHLDRGRKPVRINVADIVSVSACADLTLPSGAGLCIETIHGPTFLVAHSWEALDGWLDAIRLVYTIFARGKSDVLAGIITG
;
A
#
# COMPACT_ATOMS: atom_id res chain seq x y z
N MET A 1 39.17 -4.12 13.62
CA MET A 1 37.83 -4.21 13.03
C MET A 1 37.34 -2.92 12.34
N ARG A 2 37.84 -1.72 12.69
CA ARG A 2 37.43 -0.43 12.08
C ARG A 2 37.81 -0.20 10.59
N GLY A 3 38.74 -0.98 10.03
CA GLY A 3 39.11 -0.87 8.60
C GLY A 3 38.09 -1.51 7.65
N ARG A 4 37.52 -2.65 8.05
CA ARG A 4 36.52 -3.41 7.26
C ARG A 4 35.18 -2.68 7.11
N THR A 5 34.86 -1.77 8.02
CA THR A 5 33.61 -1.00 7.97
C THR A 5 33.64 0.14 6.96
N LYS A 6 34.79 0.80 6.76
CA LYS A 6 34.93 1.89 5.76
C LYS A 6 34.96 1.35 4.33
N GLU A 7 35.67 0.25 4.12
CA GLU A 7 35.69 -0.44 2.82
C GLU A 7 34.30 -0.96 2.44
N ALA A 8 33.57 -1.55 3.40
CA ALA A 8 32.18 -1.95 3.18
C ALA A 8 31.30 -0.75 2.82
N GLU A 9 31.39 0.36 3.56
CA GLU A 9 30.63 1.59 3.27
C GLU A 9 30.88 2.13 1.87
N GLU A 10 32.15 2.14 1.43
CA GLU A 10 32.53 2.57 0.08
C GLU A 10 31.97 1.64 -0.99
N LEU A 11 32.07 0.32 -0.79
CA LEU A 11 31.48 -0.67 -1.70
C LEU A 11 29.94 -0.52 -1.79
N TRP A 12 29.27 -0.22 -0.68
CA TRP A 12 27.83 0.05 -0.67
C TRP A 12 27.47 1.30 -1.47
N LYS A 13 28.20 2.41 -1.27
CA LYS A 13 28.01 3.66 -2.04
C LYS A 13 28.22 3.42 -3.55
N GLN A 14 29.25 2.67 -3.91
CA GLN A 14 29.51 2.29 -5.31
C GLN A 14 28.40 1.41 -5.88
N ALA A 15 27.87 0.46 -5.09
CA ALA A 15 26.74 -0.36 -5.53
C ALA A 15 25.49 0.49 -5.81
N ILE A 16 25.15 1.44 -4.94
CA ILE A 16 24.03 2.37 -5.13
C ILE A 16 24.21 3.17 -6.42
N LEU A 17 25.40 3.75 -6.63
CA LEU A 17 25.71 4.51 -7.85
C LEU A 17 25.61 3.64 -9.12
N ASN A 18 26.05 2.37 -9.04
CA ASN A 18 25.93 1.45 -10.16
C ASN A 18 24.47 1.08 -10.46
N TYR A 19 23.63 0.91 -9.44
CA TYR A 19 22.19 0.69 -9.65
C TYR A 19 21.49 1.92 -10.21
N GLU A 20 21.85 3.13 -9.75
CA GLU A 20 21.37 4.37 -10.34
C GLU A 20 21.72 4.46 -11.83
N LYS A 21 23.00 4.22 -12.19
CA LYS A 21 23.44 4.19 -13.60
C LYS A 21 22.71 3.11 -14.40
N ALA A 22 22.49 1.93 -13.82
CA ALA A 22 21.74 0.87 -14.48
C ALA A 22 20.30 1.29 -14.80
N VAL A 23 19.64 2.02 -13.90
CA VAL A 23 18.30 2.58 -14.13
C VAL A 23 18.33 3.74 -15.14
N GLN A 24 19.36 4.57 -15.16
CA GLN A 24 19.51 5.62 -16.18
C GLN A 24 19.68 5.02 -17.59
N LEU A 25 20.43 3.94 -17.71
CA LEU A 25 20.63 3.23 -18.97
C LEU A 25 19.41 2.38 -19.37
N ASN A 26 18.71 1.82 -18.39
CA ASN A 26 17.50 1.04 -18.59
C ASN A 26 16.45 1.28 -17.50
N TRP A 27 15.62 2.28 -17.72
CA TRP A 27 14.64 2.77 -16.74
C TRP A 27 13.54 1.75 -16.41
N ASN A 28 13.34 0.75 -17.28
CA ASN A 28 12.27 -0.24 -17.16
C ASN A 28 12.69 -1.56 -16.53
N SER A 29 13.79 -1.59 -15.75
CA SER A 29 14.27 -2.80 -15.06
C SER A 29 13.75 -2.87 -13.61
N PRO A 30 12.77 -3.75 -13.29
CA PRO A 30 12.29 -3.93 -11.91
C PRO A 30 13.42 -4.31 -10.96
N GLN A 31 14.33 -5.19 -11.38
CA GLN A 31 15.43 -5.68 -10.57
C GLN A 31 16.42 -4.56 -10.21
N ALA A 32 16.77 -3.70 -11.18
CA ALA A 32 17.66 -2.56 -10.92
C ALA A 32 17.02 -1.56 -9.96
N LEU A 33 15.73 -1.22 -10.16
CA LEU A 33 14.97 -0.35 -9.26
C LEU A 33 14.86 -0.92 -7.84
N ASN A 34 14.54 -2.21 -7.70
CA ASN A 34 14.48 -2.88 -6.40
C ASN A 34 15.84 -2.87 -5.70
N ASN A 35 16.92 -3.17 -6.41
CA ASN A 35 18.26 -3.18 -5.81
C ASN A 35 18.73 -1.77 -5.44
N TRP A 36 18.36 -0.75 -6.22
CA TRP A 36 18.60 0.65 -5.87
C TRP A 36 17.87 1.03 -4.58
N GLY A 37 16.57 0.73 -4.49
CA GLY A 37 15.77 0.98 -3.28
C GLY A 37 16.36 0.27 -2.05
N LEU A 38 16.81 -0.97 -2.20
CA LEU A 38 17.44 -1.74 -1.13
C LEU A 38 18.78 -1.12 -0.69
N GLY A 39 19.59 -0.63 -1.64
CA GLY A 39 20.82 0.10 -1.33
C GLY A 39 20.56 1.37 -0.53
N LEU A 40 19.58 2.18 -0.95
CA LEU A 40 19.17 3.40 -0.23
C LEU A 40 18.64 3.08 1.18
N GLN A 41 17.88 2.00 1.36
CA GLN A 41 17.45 1.54 2.68
C GLN A 41 18.65 1.23 3.59
N TYR A 42 19.64 0.49 3.08
CA TYR A 42 20.85 0.18 3.85
C TYR A 42 21.67 1.42 4.16
N GLU A 43 21.78 2.37 3.21
CA GLU A 43 22.42 3.66 3.44
C GLU A 43 21.74 4.41 4.60
N SER A 44 20.41 4.51 4.58
CA SER A 44 19.65 5.12 5.67
C SER A 44 19.90 4.45 7.02
N ALA A 45 19.99 3.12 7.07
CA ALA A 45 20.25 2.38 8.31
C ALA A 45 21.69 2.59 8.82
N MET A 46 22.68 2.65 7.92
CA MET A 46 24.07 2.94 8.28
C MET A 46 24.25 4.36 8.82
N GLN A 47 23.54 5.33 8.24
CA GLN A 47 23.56 6.71 8.72
C GLN A 47 22.97 6.84 10.14
N GLU A 48 21.95 6.06 10.48
CA GLU A 48 21.40 6.00 11.85
C GLU A 48 22.43 5.46 12.85
N LEU A 49 23.09 4.34 12.52
CA LEU A 49 24.10 3.73 13.39
C LEU A 49 25.33 4.60 13.61
N SER A 50 25.65 5.49 12.67
CA SER A 50 26.82 6.36 12.75
C SER A 50 26.55 7.71 13.44
N ALA A 51 25.28 8.08 13.66
CA ALA A 51 24.86 9.39 14.19
C ALA A 51 25.40 10.59 13.37
N ILE A 52 25.79 10.36 12.11
CA ILE A 52 26.46 11.36 11.25
C ILE A 52 25.46 12.31 10.58
N VAL A 53 24.20 11.88 10.39
CA VAL A 53 23.26 12.56 9.49
C VAL A 53 22.03 13.11 10.22
N PRO A 54 21.61 14.37 9.95
CA PRO A 54 20.35 14.91 10.44
C PRO A 54 19.13 14.07 10.02
N ALA A 55 18.15 13.90 10.91
CA ALA A 55 16.95 13.08 10.67
C ALA A 55 16.19 13.41 9.36
N ARG A 56 16.24 14.66 8.89
CA ARG A 56 15.62 15.11 7.63
C ARG A 56 16.19 14.44 6.38
N ASP A 57 17.49 14.18 6.38
CA ASP A 57 18.17 13.61 5.21
C ASP A 57 17.88 12.09 5.15
N LYS A 58 17.78 11.44 6.33
CA LYS A 58 17.31 10.05 6.45
C LYS A 58 15.92 9.86 5.85
N GLN A 59 14.96 10.72 6.20
CA GLN A 59 13.60 10.64 5.67
C GLN A 59 13.56 10.78 4.15
N THR A 60 14.42 11.63 3.59
CA THR A 60 14.51 11.82 2.13
C THR A 60 15.03 10.57 1.42
N ILE A 61 16.05 9.92 1.98
CA ILE A 61 16.59 8.66 1.45
C ILE A 61 15.53 7.56 1.50
N ILE A 62 14.82 7.42 2.62
CA ILE A 62 13.74 6.42 2.77
C ILE A 62 12.59 6.68 1.79
N LYS A 63 12.15 7.93 1.63
CA LYS A 63 11.12 8.29 0.62
C LYS A 63 11.57 7.92 -0.80
N THR A 64 12.85 8.13 -1.11
CA THR A 64 13.42 7.73 -2.40
C THR A 64 13.43 6.21 -2.57
N ALA A 65 13.82 5.45 -1.54
CA ALA A 65 13.78 3.99 -1.54
C ALA A 65 12.37 3.46 -1.79
N ILE A 66 11.37 3.99 -1.08
CA ILE A 66 9.94 3.67 -1.26
C ILE A 66 9.52 3.91 -2.72
N SER A 67 9.88 5.07 -3.30
CA SER A 67 9.60 5.39 -4.69
C SER A 67 10.20 4.37 -5.67
N LYS A 68 11.44 3.92 -5.44
CA LYS A 68 12.07 2.89 -6.30
C LYS A 68 11.38 1.54 -6.19
N PHE A 69 10.98 1.10 -4.99
CA PHE A 69 10.23 -0.14 -4.85
C PHE A 69 8.85 -0.06 -5.52
N ARG A 70 8.12 1.06 -5.36
CA ARG A 70 6.85 1.27 -6.06
C ARG A 70 7.01 1.25 -7.57
N ALA A 71 8.05 1.91 -8.11
CA ALA A 71 8.35 1.86 -9.55
C ALA A 71 8.65 0.43 -10.04
N ALA A 72 9.40 -0.36 -9.25
CA ALA A 72 9.65 -1.77 -9.57
C ALA A 72 8.36 -2.60 -9.62
N ILE A 73 7.45 -2.38 -8.66
CA ILE A 73 6.13 -3.05 -8.61
C ILE A 73 5.26 -2.61 -9.79
N GLN A 74 5.28 -1.33 -10.18
CA GLN A 74 4.50 -0.83 -11.32
C GLN A 74 4.96 -1.42 -12.66
N LEU A 75 6.24 -1.75 -12.81
CA LEU A 75 6.76 -2.44 -13.99
C LEU A 75 6.47 -3.94 -13.97
N GLN A 76 6.48 -4.55 -12.79
CA GLN A 76 6.17 -5.96 -12.61
C GLN A 76 5.38 -6.16 -11.32
N PHE A 77 4.05 -6.19 -11.44
CA PHE A 77 3.15 -6.24 -10.29
C PHE A 77 3.33 -7.47 -9.40
N ASP A 78 3.78 -8.59 -9.95
CA ASP A 78 4.04 -9.82 -9.18
C ASP A 78 5.48 -9.93 -8.67
N PHE A 79 6.26 -8.85 -8.71
CA PHE A 79 7.64 -8.83 -8.24
C PHE A 79 7.72 -8.85 -6.71
N HIS A 80 7.46 -10.02 -6.14
CA HIS A 80 7.33 -10.27 -4.70
C HIS A 80 8.51 -9.77 -3.85
N ARG A 81 9.73 -9.66 -4.41
CA ARG A 81 10.89 -9.10 -3.70
C ARG A 81 10.72 -7.60 -3.45
N ALA A 82 10.29 -6.84 -4.45
CA ALA A 82 10.02 -5.41 -4.31
C ALA A 82 8.83 -5.15 -3.36
N ILE A 83 7.77 -5.96 -3.48
CA ILE A 83 6.61 -5.93 -2.56
C ILE A 83 7.08 -6.16 -1.12
N TYR A 84 7.87 -7.21 -0.87
CA TYR A 84 8.39 -7.51 0.46
C TYR A 84 9.31 -6.42 1.02
N ASN A 85 10.22 -5.91 0.18
CA ASN A 85 11.16 -4.86 0.58
C ASN A 85 10.44 -3.56 0.92
N LEU A 86 9.41 -3.19 0.15
CA LEU A 86 8.55 -2.06 0.47
C LEU A 86 7.84 -2.25 1.82
N GLY A 87 7.25 -3.42 2.06
CA GLY A 87 6.67 -3.74 3.37
C GLY A 87 7.66 -3.61 4.52
N THR A 88 8.90 -4.05 4.32
CA THR A 88 9.97 -3.96 5.34
C THR A 88 10.38 -2.51 5.61
N VAL A 89 10.51 -1.68 4.56
CA VAL A 89 10.82 -0.25 4.73
C VAL A 89 9.70 0.50 5.43
N LEU A 90 8.44 0.20 5.11
CA LEU A 90 7.29 0.81 5.78
C LEU A 90 7.22 0.44 7.26
N TYR A 91 7.59 -0.80 7.62
CA TYR A 91 7.73 -1.22 9.02
C TYR A 91 8.80 -0.40 9.74
N GLY A 92 9.99 -0.28 9.14
CA GLY A 92 11.08 0.52 9.71
C GLY A 92 10.69 2.01 9.88
N LEU A 93 9.96 2.55 8.91
CA LEU A 93 9.44 3.91 8.99
C LEU A 93 8.38 4.06 10.10
N ALA A 94 7.56 3.04 10.37
CA ALA A 94 6.61 3.04 11.47
C ALA A 94 7.35 3.09 12.83
N GLU A 95 8.40 2.28 13.00
CA GLU A 95 9.25 2.27 14.21
C GLU A 95 9.96 3.61 14.43
N ASP A 96 10.50 4.21 13.36
CA ASP A 96 11.12 5.54 13.41
C ASP A 96 10.12 6.63 13.82
N THR A 97 8.95 6.61 13.21
CA THR A 97 7.86 7.55 13.49
C THR A 97 7.36 7.42 14.93
N MET A 98 7.25 6.19 15.44
CA MET A 98 6.85 5.91 16.81
C MET A 98 7.89 6.46 17.82
N ARG A 99 9.19 6.35 17.50
CA ARG A 99 10.28 6.87 18.35
C ARG A 99 10.39 8.39 18.36
N SER A 100 9.99 9.08 17.29
CA SER A 100 10.17 10.54 17.14
C SER A 100 9.09 11.39 17.83
N GLY A 101 7.95 10.82 18.21
CA GLY A 101 6.93 11.47 19.06
C GLY A 101 6.11 12.59 18.39
N LYS A 102 6.35 12.90 17.11
CA LYS A 102 5.55 13.85 16.30
C LYS A 102 5.31 13.30 14.88
N PRO A 103 4.32 12.41 14.71
CA PRO A 103 4.01 11.85 13.40
C PRO A 103 3.30 12.85 12.49
N ASP A 104 3.86 13.10 11.29
CA ASP A 104 3.08 13.61 10.15
C ASP A 104 2.12 12.54 9.60
N VAL A 105 2.43 11.24 9.83
CA VAL A 105 1.64 10.07 9.45
C VAL A 105 1.54 9.13 10.65
N SER A 106 0.33 8.61 10.94
CA SER A 106 0.13 7.66 12.04
C SER A 106 1.02 6.41 11.87
N PRO A 107 1.83 6.02 12.89
CA PRO A 107 2.59 4.77 12.86
C PRO A 107 1.72 3.54 12.55
N ASN A 108 0.47 3.53 13.03
CA ASN A 108 -0.46 2.42 12.80
C ASN A 108 -0.84 2.26 11.33
N GLU A 109 -0.95 3.36 10.57
CA GLU A 109 -1.21 3.27 9.13
C GLU A 109 0.01 2.68 8.40
N LEU A 110 1.23 3.06 8.81
CA LEU A 110 2.46 2.49 8.25
C LEU A 110 2.62 1.00 8.58
N TYR A 111 2.30 0.59 9.82
CA TYR A 111 2.25 -0.83 10.20
C TYR A 111 1.20 -1.61 9.40
N SER A 112 0.01 -1.05 9.22
CA SER A 112 -1.05 -1.64 8.40
C SER A 112 -0.61 -1.81 6.94
N GLN A 113 -0.04 -0.76 6.32
CA GLN A 113 0.50 -0.83 4.97
C GLN A 113 1.62 -1.87 4.86
N SER A 114 2.55 -1.90 5.81
CA SER A 114 3.60 -2.91 5.88
C SER A 114 3.01 -4.33 5.87
N ALA A 115 2.00 -4.57 6.70
CA ALA A 115 1.34 -5.86 6.80
C ALA A 115 0.65 -6.27 5.50
N ILE A 116 0.00 -5.34 4.80
CA ILE A 116 -0.60 -5.57 3.47
C ILE A 116 0.47 -6.04 2.47
N TYR A 117 1.59 -5.33 2.39
CA TYR A 117 2.70 -5.67 1.49
C TYR A 117 3.32 -7.04 1.84
N VAL A 118 3.57 -7.31 3.12
CA VAL A 118 4.14 -8.60 3.56
C VAL A 118 3.17 -9.75 3.30
N ALA A 119 1.87 -9.57 3.55
CA ALA A 119 0.83 -10.55 3.22
C ALA A 119 0.79 -10.82 1.72
N ALA A 120 0.85 -9.79 0.88
CA ALA A 120 0.86 -9.94 -0.56
C ALA A 120 2.10 -10.68 -1.07
N ALA A 121 3.29 -10.35 -0.56
CA ALA A 121 4.53 -11.04 -0.91
C ALA A 121 4.47 -12.53 -0.51
N HIS A 122 3.93 -12.82 0.69
CA HIS A 122 3.72 -14.20 1.12
C HIS A 122 2.71 -14.94 0.24
N ALA A 123 1.58 -14.31 -0.11
CA ALA A 123 0.57 -14.91 -0.98
C ALA A 123 1.13 -15.29 -2.37
N LEU A 124 1.97 -14.43 -2.95
CA LEU A 124 2.62 -14.68 -4.24
C LEU A 124 3.72 -15.76 -4.16
N LYS A 125 4.41 -15.89 -3.02
CA LYS A 125 5.49 -16.88 -2.80
C LYS A 125 5.40 -17.51 -1.39
N PRO A 126 4.44 -18.41 -1.14
CA PRO A 126 4.19 -18.97 0.20
C PRO A 126 5.31 -19.88 0.73
N ASN A 127 6.16 -20.41 -0.18
CA ASN A 127 7.27 -21.30 0.16
C ASN A 127 8.52 -20.55 0.65
N TYR A 128 8.53 -19.20 0.60
CA TYR A 128 9.65 -18.41 1.12
C TYR A 128 9.52 -18.28 2.64
N SER A 129 10.38 -18.99 3.38
CA SER A 129 10.36 -19.02 4.85
C SER A 129 10.48 -17.63 5.48
N VAL A 130 11.29 -16.75 4.88
CA VAL A 130 11.45 -15.35 5.32
C VAL A 130 10.11 -14.61 5.31
N TYR A 131 9.28 -14.79 4.27
CA TYR A 131 7.98 -14.13 4.17
C TYR A 131 7.00 -14.69 5.18
N ARG A 132 7.04 -16.00 5.44
CA ARG A 132 6.24 -16.63 6.49
C ARG A 132 6.58 -16.05 7.87
N SER A 133 7.87 -15.90 8.18
CA SER A 133 8.30 -15.33 9.45
C SER A 133 7.91 -13.87 9.60
N ALA A 134 8.10 -13.05 8.56
CA ALA A 134 7.69 -11.66 8.55
C ALA A 134 6.16 -11.53 8.70
N LEU A 135 5.38 -12.36 7.98
CA LEU A 135 3.93 -12.36 8.10
C LEU A 135 3.47 -12.65 9.52
N ARG A 136 4.10 -13.61 10.22
CA ARG A 136 3.77 -13.89 11.64
C ARG A 136 3.94 -12.67 12.54
N LEU A 137 4.92 -11.81 12.26
CA LEU A 137 5.16 -10.58 13.02
C LEU A 137 4.08 -9.53 12.77
N VAL A 138 3.69 -9.33 11.50
CA VAL A 138 2.82 -8.22 11.10
C VAL A 138 1.36 -8.60 10.93
N ARG A 139 1.00 -9.89 11.00
CA ARG A 139 -0.39 -10.34 10.73
C ARG A 139 -1.41 -9.69 11.65
N SER A 140 -1.08 -9.42 12.91
CA SER A 140 -1.99 -8.74 13.84
C SER A 140 -2.20 -7.25 13.53
N MET A 141 -1.43 -6.69 12.60
CA MET A 141 -1.56 -5.31 12.12
C MET A 141 -2.53 -5.22 10.92
N LEU A 142 -2.99 -6.36 10.38
CA LEU A 142 -4.07 -6.40 9.40
C LEU A 142 -5.43 -6.26 10.10
N PRO A 143 -6.41 -5.61 9.47
CA PRO A 143 -7.78 -5.56 9.95
C PRO A 143 -8.52 -6.88 9.62
N LEU A 144 -8.08 -8.00 10.22
CA LEU A 144 -8.65 -9.33 9.99
C LEU A 144 -10.18 -9.34 10.26
N PRO A 145 -10.99 -10.04 9.45
CA PRO A 145 -10.62 -10.95 8.36
C PRO A 145 -10.39 -10.27 6.99
N TYR A 146 -10.10 -8.96 6.99
CA TYR A 146 -9.88 -8.17 5.78
C TYR A 146 -8.41 -7.82 5.60
N LEU A 147 -8.05 -7.50 4.35
CA LEU A 147 -6.71 -7.01 4.02
C LEU A 147 -6.58 -5.52 4.31
N LYS A 148 -7.60 -4.73 3.98
CA LYS A 148 -7.66 -3.29 4.28
C LYS A 148 -9.08 -2.89 4.67
N VAL A 149 -9.18 -1.96 5.62
CA VAL A 149 -10.40 -1.26 5.99
C VAL A 149 -10.07 0.24 6.01
N GLY A 150 -10.99 1.07 5.55
CA GLY A 150 -10.82 2.52 5.56
C GLY A 150 -12.05 3.24 5.05
N TYR A 151 -12.00 4.56 5.02
CA TYR A 151 -13.11 5.39 4.55
C TYR A 151 -12.84 5.91 3.14
N LEU A 152 -13.87 5.86 2.30
CA LEU A 152 -13.92 6.48 0.98
C LEU A 152 -15.26 7.20 0.84
N THR A 153 -15.28 8.30 0.12
CA THR A 153 -16.50 8.96 -0.29
C THR A 153 -17.00 8.30 -1.57
N ALA A 154 -18.27 7.89 -1.58
CA ALA A 154 -18.90 7.24 -2.71
C ALA A 154 -20.17 8.00 -3.13
N PRO A 155 -20.54 7.95 -4.42
CA PRO A 155 -21.82 8.49 -4.85
C PRO A 155 -22.99 7.65 -4.30
N PRO A 156 -24.22 8.20 -4.28
CA PRO A 156 -25.43 7.43 -4.00
C PRO A 156 -25.56 6.21 -4.92
N ALA A 157 -26.13 5.14 -4.38
CA ALA A 157 -26.43 3.95 -5.14
C ALA A 157 -27.26 4.28 -6.39
N ASN A 158 -26.81 3.80 -7.56
CA ASN A 158 -27.42 4.03 -8.87
C ASN A 158 -27.33 5.47 -9.43
N ASN A 159 -26.53 6.36 -8.83
CA ASN A 159 -26.28 7.70 -9.39
C ASN A 159 -24.81 8.11 -9.29
N SER A 160 -23.98 7.62 -10.22
CA SER A 160 -22.53 7.87 -10.24
C SER A 160 -22.12 9.32 -10.55
N ILE A 161 -23.06 10.17 -10.96
CA ILE A 161 -22.85 11.59 -11.31
C ILE A 161 -23.71 12.49 -10.40
N ALA A 162 -23.97 12.04 -9.17
CA ALA A 162 -24.74 12.82 -8.21
C ALA A 162 -24.03 14.13 -7.86
N PRO A 163 -24.78 15.21 -7.53
CA PRO A 163 -24.22 16.42 -6.97
C PRO A 163 -23.30 16.13 -5.80
N HIS A 164 -22.21 16.91 -5.64
CA HIS A 164 -21.19 16.63 -4.61
C HIS A 164 -21.76 16.54 -3.18
N GLY A 165 -22.88 17.23 -2.88
CA GLY A 165 -23.54 17.19 -1.58
C GLY A 165 -24.21 15.86 -1.24
N ASP A 166 -24.47 15.00 -2.24
CA ASP A 166 -25.11 13.70 -2.05
C ASP A 166 -24.08 12.56 -1.90
N TRP A 167 -22.79 12.87 -2.08
CA TRP A 167 -21.72 11.90 -1.89
C TRP A 167 -21.47 11.68 -0.40
N GLU A 168 -21.43 10.42 0.01
CA GLU A 168 -21.35 10.05 1.42
C GLU A 168 -20.04 9.35 1.74
N VAL A 169 -19.41 9.77 2.84
CA VAL A 169 -18.27 9.06 3.41
C VAL A 169 -18.76 7.76 4.02
N SER A 170 -18.26 6.64 3.52
CA SER A 170 -18.59 5.31 4.00
C SER A 170 -17.35 4.49 4.27
N GLN A 171 -17.48 3.51 5.16
CA GLN A 171 -16.41 2.54 5.37
C GLN A 171 -16.41 1.52 4.23
N PHE A 172 -15.21 1.19 3.76
CA PHE A 172 -14.96 0.16 2.77
C PHE A 172 -14.01 -0.89 3.34
N ILE A 173 -14.23 -2.12 2.93
CA ILE A 173 -13.39 -3.27 3.27
C ILE A 173 -12.91 -3.94 1.98
N LEU A 174 -11.65 -4.37 1.98
CA LEU A 174 -11.02 -5.09 0.88
C LEU A 174 -10.55 -6.44 1.40
N ASN A 175 -11.03 -7.51 0.78
CA ASN A 175 -10.62 -8.89 1.06
C ASN A 175 -10.05 -9.53 -0.22
N HIS A 176 -9.97 -10.86 -0.25
CA HIS A 176 -9.47 -11.62 -1.40
C HIS A 176 -10.49 -11.74 -2.56
N GLU A 177 -11.76 -11.41 -2.31
CA GLU A 177 -12.85 -11.47 -3.29
C GLU A 177 -13.10 -10.13 -3.98
N GLY A 178 -12.87 -9.00 -3.28
CA GLY A 178 -13.16 -7.68 -3.84
C GLY A 178 -13.21 -6.55 -2.82
N LEU A 179 -13.59 -5.38 -3.31
CA LEU A 179 -13.83 -4.16 -2.55
C LEU A 179 -15.34 -4.02 -2.31
N GLN A 180 -15.74 -3.79 -1.07
CA GLN A 180 -17.14 -3.58 -0.73
C GLN A 180 -17.31 -2.48 0.32
N GLN A 181 -18.39 -1.72 0.20
CA GLN A 181 -18.87 -0.81 1.23
C GLN A 181 -19.41 -1.65 2.41
N ALA A 182 -19.00 -1.32 3.63
CA ALA A 182 -19.45 -2.01 4.83
C ALA A 182 -20.91 -1.66 5.13
N ASP A 183 -21.69 -2.65 5.59
CA ASP A 183 -23.07 -2.42 6.02
C ASP A 183 -23.12 -1.57 7.30
N ALA A 184 -24.17 -0.77 7.46
CA ALA A 184 -24.35 0.10 8.62
C ALA A 184 -24.38 -0.64 9.97
N SER A 185 -24.63 -1.96 9.98
CA SER A 185 -24.63 -2.79 11.18
C SER A 185 -23.24 -3.10 11.74
N ASP A 186 -22.17 -2.92 10.96
CA ASP A 186 -20.78 -3.17 11.37
C ASP A 186 -20.07 -1.89 11.86
N GLN A 187 -20.80 -0.77 11.96
CA GLN A 187 -20.25 0.50 12.45
C GLN A 187 -20.19 0.53 13.99
N PRO A 188 -19.11 1.06 14.60
CA PRO A 188 -19.14 1.43 16.01
C PRO A 188 -20.20 2.53 16.23
N PRO A 189 -20.90 2.55 17.38
CA PRO A 189 -22.02 3.46 17.58
C PRO A 189 -21.53 4.91 17.68
N SER A 190 -21.65 5.67 16.58
CA SER A 190 -21.55 7.13 16.58
C SER A 190 -22.94 7.75 16.45
N GLN A 191 -23.22 8.70 17.34
CA GLN A 191 -24.52 9.33 17.54
C GLN A 191 -24.98 10.14 16.32
N SER A 192 -26.07 9.71 15.69
CA SER A 192 -27.18 10.52 15.18
C SER A 192 -28.23 9.60 14.52
N PRO A 193 -29.49 9.53 15.00
CA PRO A 193 -30.53 8.79 14.31
C PRO A 193 -31.10 9.65 13.17
N GLY A 194 -30.59 9.44 11.95
CA GLY A 194 -31.05 10.14 10.75
C GLY A 194 -31.24 9.18 9.58
N HIS A 195 -32.49 9.02 9.15
CA HIS A 195 -33.01 8.33 7.97
C HIS A 195 -32.51 6.91 7.64
N LEU A 196 -33.37 5.93 7.94
CA LEU A 196 -33.30 4.57 7.40
C LEU A 196 -33.61 4.57 5.89
N ASP A 197 -32.59 4.76 5.06
CA ASP A 197 -32.72 4.61 3.60
C ASP A 197 -32.53 3.13 3.21
N ARG A 198 -33.58 2.33 3.43
CA ARG A 198 -33.62 0.85 3.32
C ARG A 198 -33.51 0.27 1.89
N GLY A 199 -33.08 1.06 0.90
CA GLY A 199 -33.08 0.68 -0.52
C GLY A 199 -31.76 0.84 -1.29
N ARG A 200 -30.70 1.38 -0.68
CA ARG A 200 -29.42 1.60 -1.37
C ARG A 200 -28.65 0.28 -1.48
N LYS A 201 -28.31 -0.16 -2.70
CA LYS A 201 -27.37 -1.27 -2.89
C LYS A 201 -25.96 -0.74 -2.57
N PRO A 202 -25.24 -1.33 -1.61
CA PRO A 202 -23.88 -0.90 -1.28
C PRO A 202 -22.96 -1.12 -2.48
N VAL A 203 -21.95 -0.26 -2.63
CA VAL A 203 -20.93 -0.43 -3.67
C VAL A 203 -20.19 -1.74 -3.43
N ARG A 204 -20.19 -2.63 -4.44
CA ARG A 204 -19.45 -3.90 -4.41
C ARG A 204 -18.78 -4.13 -5.75
N ILE A 205 -17.47 -4.37 -5.71
CA ILE A 205 -16.62 -4.61 -6.88
C ILE A 205 -15.89 -5.93 -6.64
N ASN A 206 -16.21 -6.96 -7.43
CA ASN A 206 -15.47 -8.21 -7.36
C ASN A 206 -14.10 -8.05 -8.04
N VAL A 207 -13.07 -8.67 -7.47
CA VAL A 207 -11.70 -8.62 -8.02
C VAL A 207 -11.64 -9.15 -9.46
N ALA A 208 -12.48 -10.14 -9.78
CA ALA A 208 -12.56 -10.74 -11.12
C ALA A 208 -13.11 -9.79 -12.18
N ASP A 209 -13.89 -8.78 -11.77
CA ASP A 209 -14.54 -7.84 -12.67
C ASP A 209 -13.64 -6.62 -12.97
N ILE A 210 -12.55 -6.44 -12.22
CA ILE A 210 -11.63 -5.30 -12.35
C ILE A 210 -10.83 -5.39 -13.66
N VAL A 211 -10.88 -4.32 -14.44
CA VAL A 211 -10.10 -4.13 -15.68
C VAL A 211 -8.90 -3.22 -15.41
N SER A 212 -9.10 -2.11 -14.70
CA SER A 212 -8.00 -1.22 -14.32
C SER A 212 -8.34 -0.40 -13.07
N VAL A 213 -7.29 0.12 -12.42
CA VAL A 213 -7.42 0.96 -11.22
C VAL A 213 -6.43 2.11 -11.31
N SER A 214 -6.91 3.35 -11.20
CA SER A 214 -6.10 4.56 -11.37
C SER A 214 -6.55 5.70 -10.45
N ALA A 215 -5.61 6.61 -10.18
CA ALA A 215 -5.96 7.92 -9.62
C ALA A 215 -6.76 8.71 -10.68
N CYS A 216 -7.74 9.47 -10.22
CA CYS A 216 -8.65 10.24 -11.06
C CYS A 216 -8.67 11.70 -10.60
N ALA A 217 -8.54 12.62 -11.56
CA ALA A 217 -8.60 14.07 -11.34
C ALA A 217 -9.77 14.68 -12.15
N ASP A 218 -10.90 13.98 -12.18
CA ASP A 218 -12.11 14.44 -12.88
C ASP A 218 -12.79 15.56 -12.09
N LEU A 219 -13.18 16.63 -12.79
CA LEU A 219 -13.80 17.83 -12.20
C LEU A 219 -15.21 17.56 -11.63
N THR A 220 -15.83 16.44 -11.99
CA THR A 220 -17.13 15.99 -11.47
C THR A 220 -17.02 15.27 -10.12
N LEU A 221 -15.80 15.03 -9.63
CA LEU A 221 -15.60 14.42 -8.31
C LEU A 221 -15.63 15.48 -7.19
N PRO A 222 -16.16 15.14 -6.01
CA PRO A 222 -16.01 15.95 -4.82
C PRO A 222 -14.53 16.21 -4.47
N SER A 223 -14.30 17.18 -3.59
CA SER A 223 -12.96 17.50 -3.10
C SER A 223 -12.28 16.27 -2.45
N GLY A 224 -11.06 15.97 -2.89
CA GLY A 224 -10.24 14.89 -2.38
C GLY A 224 -9.39 14.28 -3.48
N ALA A 225 -8.83 13.10 -3.21
CA ALA A 225 -8.05 12.34 -4.17
C ALA A 225 -8.92 11.27 -4.83
N GLY A 226 -9.25 11.46 -6.12
CA GLY A 226 -10.15 10.58 -6.84
C GLY A 226 -9.53 9.22 -7.18
N LEU A 227 -10.36 8.18 -7.16
CA LEU A 227 -10.06 6.79 -7.50
C LEU A 227 -11.06 6.35 -8.56
N CYS A 228 -10.56 5.89 -9.72
CA CYS A 228 -11.36 5.21 -10.73
C CYS A 228 -11.03 3.73 -10.73
N ILE A 229 -12.07 2.89 -10.61
CA ILE A 229 -11.99 1.44 -10.79
C ILE A 229 -12.83 1.09 -12.01
N GLU A 230 -12.16 0.80 -13.13
CA GLU A 230 -12.81 0.31 -14.34
C GLU A 230 -13.14 -1.17 -14.16
N THR A 231 -14.40 -1.53 -14.40
CA THR A 231 -14.86 -2.91 -14.38
C THR A 231 -15.47 -3.30 -15.72
N ILE A 232 -15.73 -4.59 -15.95
CA ILE A 232 -16.49 -5.06 -17.11
C ILE A 232 -17.94 -4.52 -17.16
N HIS A 233 -18.43 -3.96 -16.04
CA HIS A 233 -19.75 -3.34 -15.92
C HIS A 233 -19.72 -1.81 -16.01
N GLY A 234 -18.54 -1.22 -16.21
CA GLY A 234 -18.32 0.23 -16.26
C GLY A 234 -17.48 0.78 -15.10
N PRO A 235 -17.18 2.08 -15.13
CA PRO A 235 -16.34 2.73 -14.11
C PRO A 235 -17.09 2.93 -12.80
N THR A 236 -16.39 2.71 -11.69
CA THR A 236 -16.80 3.14 -10.36
C THR A 236 -15.83 4.20 -9.85
N PHE A 237 -16.37 5.36 -9.45
CA PHE A 237 -15.61 6.47 -8.91
C PHE A 237 -15.76 6.55 -7.40
N LEU A 238 -14.65 6.72 -6.70
CA LEU A 238 -14.56 6.89 -5.25
C LEU A 238 -13.60 8.04 -4.95
N VAL A 239 -13.69 8.64 -3.77
CA VAL A 239 -12.78 9.72 -3.36
C VAL A 239 -12.16 9.40 -2.00
N ALA A 240 -10.83 9.43 -1.93
CA ALA A 240 -10.10 9.38 -0.67
C ALA A 240 -9.91 10.79 -0.10
N HIS A 241 -9.83 10.91 1.22
CA HIS A 241 -9.66 12.20 1.90
C HIS A 241 -8.28 12.85 1.65
N SER A 242 -7.28 12.08 1.23
CA SER A 242 -5.94 12.56 0.88
C SER A 242 -5.29 11.69 -0.21
N TRP A 243 -4.24 12.22 -0.84
CA TRP A 243 -3.45 11.49 -1.84
C TRP A 243 -2.69 10.30 -1.24
N GLU A 244 -2.25 10.42 0.00
CA GLU A 244 -1.58 9.34 0.74
C GLU A 244 -2.55 8.17 1.03
N ALA A 245 -3.81 8.51 1.37
CA ALA A 245 -4.86 7.49 1.56
C ALA A 245 -5.22 6.82 0.23
N LEU A 246 -5.28 7.59 -0.87
CA LEU A 246 -5.49 7.06 -2.21
C LEU A 246 -4.38 6.08 -2.61
N ASP A 247 -3.12 6.43 -2.39
CA ASP A 247 -1.97 5.56 -2.65
C ASP A 247 -2.12 4.21 -1.93
N GLY A 248 -2.53 4.23 -0.65
CA GLY A 248 -2.77 3.01 0.12
C GLY A 248 -3.89 2.15 -0.44
N TRP A 249 -4.96 2.75 -0.98
CA TRP A 249 -6.05 2.03 -1.65
C TRP A 249 -5.62 1.47 -3.02
N LEU A 250 -4.94 2.27 -3.84
CA LEU A 250 -4.40 1.84 -5.14
C LEU A 250 -3.47 0.64 -4.98
N ASP A 251 -2.51 0.74 -4.06
CA ASP A 251 -1.55 -0.32 -3.77
C ASP A 251 -2.28 -1.59 -3.33
N ALA A 252 -3.21 -1.50 -2.36
CA ALA A 252 -3.92 -2.66 -1.85
C ALA A 252 -4.79 -3.35 -2.91
N ILE A 253 -5.58 -2.59 -3.68
CA ILE A 253 -6.45 -3.17 -4.73
C ILE A 253 -5.62 -3.83 -5.83
N ARG A 254 -4.53 -3.18 -6.27
CA ARG A 254 -3.62 -3.76 -7.28
C ARG A 254 -2.93 -5.03 -6.79
N LEU A 255 -2.54 -5.09 -5.51
CA LEU A 255 -1.97 -6.29 -4.91
C LEU A 255 -2.99 -7.44 -4.88
N VAL A 256 -4.23 -7.18 -4.43
CA VAL A 256 -5.31 -8.18 -4.44
C VAL A 256 -5.58 -8.69 -5.85
N TYR A 257 -5.71 -7.79 -6.82
CA TYR A 257 -5.90 -8.16 -8.22
C TYR A 257 -4.74 -9.00 -8.76
N THR A 258 -3.50 -8.63 -8.45
CA THR A 258 -2.31 -9.37 -8.90
C THR A 258 -2.29 -10.79 -8.32
N ILE A 259 -2.61 -10.93 -7.04
CA ILE A 259 -2.71 -12.24 -6.37
C ILE A 259 -3.79 -13.10 -7.01
N PHE A 260 -4.96 -12.51 -7.31
CA PHE A 260 -6.05 -13.16 -8.04
C PHE A 260 -5.60 -13.62 -9.43
N ALA A 261 -5.01 -12.72 -10.23
CA ALA A 261 -4.52 -13.02 -11.57
C ALA A 261 -3.43 -14.09 -11.60
N ARG A 262 -2.70 -14.28 -10.49
CA ARG A 262 -1.70 -15.35 -10.30
C ARG A 262 -2.29 -16.65 -9.73
N GLY A 263 -3.62 -16.74 -9.55
CA GLY A 263 -4.30 -17.91 -9.01
C GLY A 263 -3.94 -18.19 -7.55
N LYS A 264 -3.75 -17.14 -6.75
CA LYS A 264 -3.32 -17.21 -5.35
C LYS A 264 -4.34 -16.64 -4.36
N SER A 265 -5.59 -16.43 -4.79
CA SER A 265 -6.67 -15.92 -3.93
C SER A 265 -6.88 -16.77 -2.67
N ASP A 266 -6.87 -18.10 -2.78
CA ASP A 266 -7.04 -19.00 -1.63
C ASP A 266 -5.92 -18.84 -0.59
N VAL A 267 -4.70 -18.53 -1.04
CA VAL A 267 -3.57 -18.28 -0.14
C VAL A 267 -3.80 -16.98 0.61
N LEU A 268 -4.24 -15.92 -0.08
CA LEU A 268 -4.59 -14.65 0.58
C LEU A 268 -5.77 -14.82 1.53
N ALA A 269 -6.79 -15.59 1.15
CA ALA A 269 -7.92 -15.95 2.01
C ALA A 269 -7.43 -16.58 3.31
N GLY A 270 -6.60 -17.64 3.23
CA GLY A 270 -6.04 -18.28 4.42
C GLY A 270 -5.19 -17.36 5.29
N ILE A 271 -4.49 -16.37 4.71
CA ILE A 271 -3.74 -15.37 5.49
C ILE A 271 -4.70 -14.52 6.35
N ILE A 272 -5.77 -14.01 5.75
CA ILE A 272 -6.67 -13.03 6.38
C ILE A 272 -7.78 -13.69 7.23
N THR A 273 -8.23 -14.90 6.91
CA THR A 273 -9.29 -15.58 7.69
C THR A 273 -8.74 -16.47 8.80
N GLY A 274 -7.49 -16.93 8.71
CA GLY A 274 -6.90 -17.91 9.63
C GLY A 274 -7.04 -19.34 9.14
#